data_AF-W1YTP5-F1
#
_entry.id   AF-W1YTP5-F1
#
_cell.length_a   1.000
_cell.length_b   1.000
_cell.length_c   1.000
_cell.angle_alpha   90.00
_cell.angle_beta   90.00
_cell.angle_gamma   90.00
#
_symmetry.space_group_name_H-M   'P 1'
#
loop_
_entity.id
_entity.type
_entity.pdbx_description
1 polymer ?
#
loop_
_entity_poly.entity_id
_entity_poly.type
_entity_poly.pdbx_seq_one_letter_code
_entity_poly.pdbx_strand_id
1 'polypeptide(L)'
;DYGYWTKTKDGKTIHKPITEVPGAVKSTHAIKYDVHYWNAQAKPFVDKNAFIQIVPSVNPLTLRKGDTYEIQVFKDGKPYANAPLIKDLVNDLTGEAKADENGKATVAVTADGLNVVGVEVAFPTQ
;
A
#
# COMPACT_ATOMS: atom_id res chain seq x y z
N ASP A 1 -8.96 -8.19 6.09
CA ASP A 1 -10.11 -7.57 5.42
C ASP A 1 -10.83 -6.67 6.44
N TYR A 2 -11.00 -5.38 6.14
CA TYR A 2 -11.68 -4.41 7.01
C TYR A 2 -13.21 -4.39 6.84
N GLY A 3 -13.76 -5.21 5.93
CA GLY A 3 -15.18 -5.29 5.61
C GLY A 3 -15.70 -4.06 4.86
N TYR A 4 -17.03 -4.00 4.70
CA TYR A 4 -17.71 -2.91 4.01
C TYR A 4 -18.07 -1.78 4.97
N TRP A 5 -17.72 -0.55 4.59
CA TRP A 5 -18.13 0.67 5.27
C TRP A 5 -18.97 1.51 4.33
N THR A 6 -20.26 1.63 4.63
CA THR A 6 -21.24 2.31 3.78
C THR A 6 -21.68 3.63 4.39
N LYS A 7 -21.52 4.71 3.63
CA LYS A 7 -21.98 6.05 3.97
C LYS A 7 -23.42 6.27 3.48
N THR A 8 -24.29 6.70 4.38
CA THR A 8 -25.69 7.05 4.12
C THR A 8 -25.83 8.51 3.66
N LYS A 9 -27.01 8.87 3.14
CA LYS A 9 -27.34 10.26 2.77
C LYS A 9 -27.24 11.26 3.94
N ASP A 10 -27.53 10.83 5.16
CA ASP A 10 -27.36 11.63 6.39
C ASP A 10 -25.90 11.66 6.90
N GLY A 11 -24.97 11.06 6.14
CA GLY A 11 -23.53 11.15 6.40
C GLY A 11 -22.98 10.15 7.41
N LYS A 12 -23.82 9.28 7.99
CA LYS A 12 -23.38 8.21 8.90
C LYS A 12 -22.65 7.11 8.12
N THR A 13 -21.67 6.48 8.77
CA THR A 13 -20.97 5.32 8.22
C THR A 13 -21.40 4.07 8.97
N ILE A 14 -21.86 3.05 8.25
CA ILE A 14 -22.39 1.79 8.78
C ILE A 14 -21.51 0.65 8.25
N HIS A 15 -21.07 -0.26 9.14
CA HIS A 15 -20.24 -1.42 8.79
C HIS A 15 -21.07 -2.55 8.18
N LYS A 16 -21.59 -2.33 6.96
CA LYS A 16 -22.43 -3.24 6.20
C LYS A 16 -22.28 -3.01 4.69
N PRO A 17 -22.54 -4.03 3.85
CA PRO A 17 -22.56 -3.85 2.39
C PRO A 17 -23.65 -2.87 1.96
N ILE A 18 -23.47 -2.26 0.79
CA ILE A 18 -24.37 -1.21 0.27
C ILE A 18 -25.82 -1.71 0.11
N THR A 19 -26.00 -3.00 -0.20
CA THR A 19 -27.29 -3.67 -0.40
C THR A 19 -28.11 -3.80 0.88
N GLU A 20 -27.50 -3.65 2.06
CA GLU A 20 -28.17 -3.74 3.36
C GLU A 20 -28.39 -2.37 4.03
N VAL A 21 -27.99 -1.28 3.39
CA VAL A 21 -28.06 0.07 3.96
C VAL A 21 -29.02 0.93 3.15
N PRO A 22 -30.30 1.06 3.59
CA PRO A 22 -31.25 1.95 2.94
C PRO A 22 -30.73 3.39 2.86
N GLY A 23 -30.86 4.00 1.68
CA GLY A 23 -30.37 5.37 1.49
C GLY A 23 -28.84 5.50 1.47
N ALA A 24 -28.11 4.42 1.19
CA ALA A 24 -26.68 4.47 0.94
C ALA A 24 -26.33 5.38 -0.25
N VAL A 25 -25.15 6.01 -0.16
CA VAL A 25 -24.58 6.88 -1.22
C VAL A 25 -23.27 6.31 -1.74
N LYS A 26 -22.46 5.71 -0.85
CA LYS A 26 -21.15 5.14 -1.19
C LYS A 26 -20.83 4.01 -0.23
N SER A 27 -20.17 2.96 -0.72
CA SER A 27 -19.56 1.93 0.12
C SER A 27 -18.09 1.78 -0.21
N THR A 28 -17.29 1.37 0.77
CA THR A 28 -15.87 1.07 0.62
C THR A 28 -15.60 -0.30 1.23
N HIS A 29 -14.91 -1.17 0.48
CA HIS A 29 -14.34 -2.42 0.99
C HIS A 29 -12.82 -2.35 0.87
N ALA A 30 -12.12 -2.53 1.99
CA ALA A 30 -10.67 -2.37 2.03
C ALA A 30 -9.98 -3.67 2.48
N ILE A 31 -9.04 -4.13 1.67
CA ILE A 31 -8.15 -5.24 1.99
C ILE A 31 -6.73 -4.66 2.13
N LYS A 32 -6.07 -4.96 3.25
CA LYS A 32 -4.71 -4.50 3.55
C LYS A 32 -3.77 -5.70 3.64
N TYR A 33 -2.58 -5.53 3.09
CA TYR A 33 -1.49 -6.49 3.12
C TYR A 33 -0.26 -5.76 3.64
N ASP A 34 0.41 -6.34 4.65
CA ASP A 34 1.57 -5.74 5.26
C ASP A 34 2.73 -6.73 5.28
N VAL A 35 3.90 -6.30 4.81
CA VAL A 35 5.16 -7.04 4.90
C VAL A 35 6.11 -6.26 5.80
N HIS A 36 6.60 -6.91 6.84
CA HIS A 36 7.49 -6.31 7.82
C HIS A 36 8.85 -7.00 7.82
N TYR A 37 9.92 -6.21 7.86
CA TYR A 37 11.27 -6.70 8.07
C TYR A 37 11.61 -6.51 9.55
N TRP A 38 11.71 -7.63 10.29
CA TRP A 38 12.07 -7.65 11.72
C TRP A 38 13.45 -8.25 12.00
N ASN A 39 14.11 -8.77 10.96
CA ASN A 39 15.39 -9.44 11.06
C ASN A 39 16.32 -8.94 9.94
N ALA A 40 17.50 -8.44 10.28
CA ALA A 40 18.49 -7.92 9.32
C ALA A 40 19.07 -8.99 8.38
N GLN A 41 18.96 -10.28 8.73
CA GLN A 41 19.33 -11.41 7.87
C GLN A 41 18.21 -11.83 6.92
N ALA A 42 16.98 -11.31 7.07
CA ALA A 42 15.90 -11.59 6.15
C ALA A 42 16.26 -11.10 4.74
N LYS A 43 15.81 -11.83 3.73
CA LYS A 43 16.00 -11.45 2.33
C LYS A 43 14.67 -11.02 1.73
N PRO A 44 14.67 -10.00 0.85
CA PRO A 44 13.48 -9.70 0.08
C PRO A 44 12.98 -10.92 -0.68
N PHE A 45 11.66 -11.08 -0.67
CA PHE A 45 10.97 -12.23 -1.25
C PHE A 45 9.76 -11.75 -2.04
N VAL A 46 9.56 -12.36 -3.21
CA VAL A 46 8.41 -12.09 -4.08
C VAL A 46 7.39 -13.20 -3.89
N ASP A 47 6.20 -12.85 -3.38
CA ASP A 47 5.07 -13.76 -3.36
C ASP A 47 4.27 -13.62 -4.66
N LYS A 48 4.33 -14.65 -5.51
CA LYS A 48 3.64 -14.66 -6.80
C LYS A 48 2.12 -14.69 -6.68
N ASN A 49 1.59 -15.06 -5.52
CA ASN A 49 0.15 -15.13 -5.26
C ASN A 49 -0.39 -13.86 -4.59
N ALA A 50 0.48 -12.94 -4.18
CA ALA A 50 0.06 -11.68 -3.60
C ALA A 50 -0.63 -10.82 -4.68
N PHE A 51 -1.85 -10.36 -4.35
CA PHE A 51 -2.60 -9.42 -5.19
C PHE A 51 -1.82 -8.12 -5.42
N ILE A 52 -1.16 -7.62 -4.38
CA ILE A 52 -0.30 -6.43 -4.43
C ILE A 52 0.88 -6.64 -3.48
N GLN A 53 2.09 -6.25 -3.89
CA GLN A 53 3.29 -6.38 -3.07
C GLN A 53 4.31 -5.29 -3.40
N ILE A 54 4.99 -4.78 -2.37
CA ILE A 54 6.19 -3.97 -2.50
C ILE A 54 7.39 -4.81 -2.04
N VAL A 55 8.42 -4.92 -2.87
CA VAL A 55 9.63 -5.69 -2.57
C VAL A 55 10.84 -4.77 -2.66
N PRO A 56 11.56 -4.50 -1.57
CA PRO A 56 12.77 -3.70 -1.61
C PRO A 56 13.94 -4.49 -2.24
N SER A 57 14.85 -3.78 -2.90
CA SER A 57 16.07 -4.35 -3.50
C SER A 57 17.06 -4.91 -2.46
N VAL A 58 16.99 -4.40 -1.24
CA VAL A 58 17.79 -4.83 -0.08
C VAL A 58 16.90 -4.96 1.15
N ASN A 59 17.38 -5.60 2.20
CA ASN A 59 16.68 -5.58 3.49
C ASN A 59 16.70 -4.16 4.07
N PRO A 60 15.56 -3.48 4.29
CA PRO A 60 15.55 -2.11 4.75
C PRO A 60 16.20 -1.90 6.13
N LEU A 61 16.30 -2.94 6.96
CA LEU A 61 16.99 -2.86 8.26
C LEU A 61 18.51 -2.69 8.14
N THR A 62 19.09 -2.84 6.95
CA THR A 62 20.53 -2.57 6.72
C THR A 62 20.80 -1.13 6.32
N LEU A 63 19.75 -0.31 6.16
CA LEU A 63 19.84 1.08 5.74
C LEU A 63 19.78 2.03 6.95
N ARG A 64 20.24 3.26 6.75
CA ARG A 64 20.20 4.34 7.73
C ARG A 64 19.41 5.52 7.16
N LYS A 65 18.95 6.41 8.03
CA LYS A 65 18.32 7.66 7.61
C LYS A 65 19.23 8.42 6.63
N GLY A 66 18.62 8.89 5.54
CA GLY A 66 19.33 9.55 4.43
C GLY A 66 19.77 8.60 3.31
N ASP A 67 19.82 7.29 3.56
CA ASP A 67 20.04 6.32 2.49
C ASP A 67 18.85 6.26 1.55
N THR A 68 19.09 5.76 0.35
CA THR A 68 18.05 5.46 -0.63
C THR A 68 18.13 4.01 -1.07
N TYR A 69 17.00 3.45 -1.46
CA TYR A 69 16.90 2.09 -1.96
C TYR A 69 15.83 2.00 -3.05
N GLU A 70 16.04 1.05 -3.97
CA GLU A 70 15.04 0.74 -4.99
C GLU A 70 13.99 -0.22 -4.39
N ILE A 71 12.74 -0.02 -4.77
CA ILE A 71 11.65 -0.97 -4.59
C ILE A 71 11.12 -1.44 -5.94
N GLN A 72 10.56 -2.65 -5.97
CA GLN A 72 9.76 -3.19 -7.06
C GLN A 72 8.34 -3.41 -6.56
N VAL A 73 7.36 -2.82 -7.24
CA VAL A 73 5.95 -3.04 -6.99
C VAL A 73 5.44 -4.12 -7.94
N PHE A 74 4.73 -5.10 -7.38
CA PHE A 74 4.03 -6.14 -8.12
C PHE A 74 2.53 -6.03 -7.87
N LYS A 75 1.74 -6.25 -8.93
CA LYS A 75 0.30 -6.50 -8.86
C LYS A 75 0.01 -7.79 -9.60
N ASP A 76 -0.69 -8.71 -8.95
CA ASP A 76 -1.00 -10.05 -9.48
C ASP A 76 0.28 -10.78 -9.99
N GLY A 77 1.35 -10.69 -9.20
CA GLY A 77 2.65 -11.28 -9.51
C GLY A 77 3.44 -10.64 -10.67
N LYS A 78 2.96 -9.54 -11.26
CA LYS A 78 3.60 -8.84 -12.39
C LYS A 78 4.06 -7.44 -12.00
N PRO A 79 5.16 -6.92 -12.58
CA PRO A 79 5.58 -5.55 -12.36
C PRO A 79 4.44 -4.56 -12.61
N TYR A 80 4.18 -3.67 -11.64
CA TYR A 80 3.04 -2.76 -11.71
C TYR A 80 3.48 -1.36 -12.12
N ALA A 81 3.50 -1.12 -13.44
CA ALA A 81 3.84 0.17 -14.01
C ALA A 81 2.96 1.30 -13.46
N ASN A 82 3.55 2.47 -13.20
CA ASN A 82 2.83 3.65 -12.69
C ASN A 82 2.06 3.42 -11.38
N ALA A 83 2.44 2.43 -10.58
CA ALA A 83 1.78 2.12 -9.31
C ALA A 83 1.69 3.38 -8.43
N PRO A 84 0.50 3.72 -7.88
CA PRO A 84 0.31 4.89 -7.04
C PRO A 84 0.95 4.66 -5.66
N LEU A 85 2.12 5.23 -5.49
CA LEU A 85 2.96 5.05 -4.30
C LEU A 85 2.75 6.18 -3.31
N ILE A 86 2.82 5.83 -2.03
CA ILE A 86 3.00 6.75 -0.91
C ILE A 86 4.35 6.39 -0.30
N LYS A 87 5.36 7.25 -0.50
CA LYS A 87 6.76 6.93 -0.11
C LYS A 87 6.99 7.01 1.40
N ASP A 88 6.18 7.77 2.12
CA ASP A 88 6.22 7.88 3.58
C ASP A 88 4.79 7.91 4.14
N LEU A 89 4.21 6.72 4.37
CA LEU A 89 2.84 6.57 4.84
C LEU A 89 2.64 7.09 6.28
N VAL A 90 3.73 7.25 7.05
CA VAL A 90 3.65 7.67 8.45
C VAL A 90 3.62 9.19 8.56
N ASN A 91 4.47 9.88 7.80
CA ASN A 91 4.67 11.32 7.94
C ASN A 91 4.06 12.14 6.79
N ASP A 92 3.87 11.55 5.61
CA ASP A 92 3.37 12.25 4.42
C ASP A 92 2.42 11.37 3.59
N LEU A 93 1.18 11.27 4.07
CA LEU A 93 0.08 10.58 3.37
C LEU A 93 -0.32 11.26 2.05
N THR A 94 0.14 12.49 1.80
CA THR A 94 -0.16 13.27 0.59
C THR A 94 0.95 13.21 -0.46
N GLY A 95 2.08 12.58 -0.12
CA GLY A 95 3.24 12.41 -0.98
C GLY A 95 2.98 11.45 -2.14
N GLU A 96 2.12 11.86 -3.06
CA GLU A 96 1.76 11.10 -4.25
C GLU A 96 2.99 10.91 -5.15
N ALA A 97 3.39 9.65 -5.32
CA ALA A 97 4.41 9.26 -6.25
C ALA A 97 3.89 8.15 -7.17
N LYS A 98 4.66 7.87 -8.22
CA LYS A 98 4.41 6.72 -9.08
C LYS A 98 5.67 5.88 -9.23
N ALA A 99 5.48 4.57 -9.34
CA ALA A 99 6.52 3.71 -9.88
C ALA A 99 6.74 4.01 -11.37
N ASP A 100 7.90 3.64 -11.90
CA ASP A 100 8.23 3.79 -13.30
C ASP A 100 7.48 2.77 -14.20
N GLU A 101 7.82 2.74 -15.49
CA GLU A 101 7.24 1.83 -16.47
C GLU A 101 7.49 0.34 -16.17
N ASN A 102 8.52 0.04 -15.36
CA ASN A 102 8.87 -1.29 -14.91
C ASN A 102 8.33 -1.58 -13.50
N GLY A 103 7.51 -0.70 -12.94
CA GLY A 103 6.98 -0.83 -11.58
C GLY A 103 8.04 -0.65 -10.48
N LYS A 104 9.14 0.05 -10.76
CA LYS A 104 10.19 0.35 -9.78
C LYS A 104 10.09 1.78 -9.26
N ALA A 105 10.64 2.03 -8.07
CA ALA A 105 10.81 3.39 -7.56
C ALA A 105 11.98 3.48 -6.60
N THR A 106 12.60 4.67 -6.53
CA THR A 106 13.57 4.99 -5.47
C THR A 106 12.85 5.61 -4.28
N VAL A 107 13.13 5.06 -3.09
CA VAL A 107 12.61 5.53 -1.79
C VAL A 107 13.77 5.97 -0.93
N ALA A 108 13.57 7.03 -0.15
CA ALA A 108 14.52 7.49 0.87
C ALA A 108 14.10 6.97 2.24
N VAL A 109 15.08 6.64 3.08
CA VAL A 109 14.84 6.37 4.51
C VAL A 109 14.75 7.72 5.22
N THR A 110 13.55 8.10 5.64
CA THR A 110 13.26 9.44 6.21
C THR A 110 13.39 9.48 7.72
N ALA A 111 13.26 8.34 8.40
CA ALA A 111 13.33 8.21 9.85
C ALA A 111 14.36 7.16 10.30
N ASP A 112 14.96 7.37 11.48
CA ASP A 112 15.79 6.36 12.16
C ASP A 112 14.95 5.22 12.76
N GLY A 113 13.64 5.43 12.90
CA GLY A 113 12.68 4.46 13.40
C GLY A 113 11.86 3.81 12.28
N LEU A 114 10.54 3.77 12.48
CA LEU A 114 9.62 3.17 11.54
C LEU A 114 9.54 3.98 10.24
N ASN A 115 9.74 3.30 9.11
CA ASN A 115 9.47 3.80 7.77
C ASN A 115 8.43 2.88 7.13
N VAL A 116 7.41 3.44 6.49
CA VAL A 116 6.35 2.66 5.84
C VAL A 116 6.12 3.21 4.44
N VAL A 117 6.21 2.33 3.45
CA VAL A 117 5.90 2.65 2.04
C VAL A 117 4.58 1.97 1.70
N GLY A 118 3.66 2.74 1.11
CA GLY A 118 2.34 2.27 0.74
C GLY A 118 2.13 2.24 -0.77
N VAL A 119 1.20 1.37 -1.21
CA VAL A 119 0.59 1.41 -2.53
C VAL A 119 -0.91 1.24 -2.35
N GLU A 120 -1.72 2.10 -2.98
CA GLU A 120 -3.17 2.05 -2.86
C GLU A 120 -3.81 1.74 -4.20
N VAL A 121 -4.54 0.63 -4.29
CA VAL A 121 -5.27 0.25 -5.50
C VAL A 121 -6.77 0.42 -5.25
N ALA A 122 -7.38 1.40 -5.92
CA ALA A 122 -8.81 1.62 -5.89
C ALA A 122 -9.48 0.95 -7.10
N PHE A 123 -10.60 0.28 -6.85
CA PHE A 123 -11.49 -0.23 -7.88
C PHE A 123 -12.84 0.50 -7.80
N PRO A 124 -13.52 0.73 -8.93
CA PRO A 124 -14.92 1.12 -8.90
C PRO A 124 -15.72 0.05 -8.16
N THR A 125 -16.51 0.47 -7.18
CA THR A 125 -17.52 -0.41 -6.59
C THR A 125 -18.63 -0.62 -7.63
N GLN A 126 -18.97 -1.88 -7.93
CA GLN A 126 -20.16 -2.23 -8.73
C GLN A 126 -21.44 -1.88 -7.98
#